data_AF-A0A3B8JKR5-F1
#
_entry.id   AF-A0A3B8JKR5-F1
#
_cell.length_a   1.000
_cell.length_b   1.000
_cell.length_c   1.000
_cell.angle_alpha   90.00
_cell.angle_beta   90.00
_cell.angle_gamma   90.00
#
_symmetry.space_group_name_H-M   'P 1'
#
loop_
_entity.id
_entity.type
_entity.pdbx_description
1 polymer ?
#
loop_
_entity_poly.entity_id
_entity_poly.type
_entity_poly.pdbx_seq_one_letter_code
_entity_poly.pdbx_strand_id
1 'polypeptide(L)'
;MELNSLPAEIILSHPRSILGHLSLDWNPQPGAYLEVKGQTYRVLERRHRYMLRSGRYQLHKIALYVQKCDVPAEVSLLDGRWVIGDITCSYNARSELIRCAINPSGPCDRCVHYLSSSSSTSLHMGTSHEHS
;
A
#
# COMPACT_ATOMS: atom_id res chain seq x y z
N MET A 1 -13.04 -14.73 -3.20
CA MET A 1 -13.53 -14.37 -1.85
C MET A 1 -13.57 -12.86 -1.81
N GLU A 2 -14.74 -12.27 -1.66
CA GLU A 2 -14.84 -10.81 -1.51
C GLU A 2 -14.14 -10.40 -0.21
N LEU A 3 -13.14 -9.51 -0.32
CA LEU A 3 -12.59 -8.82 0.83
C LEU A 3 -13.69 -7.86 1.29
N ASN A 4 -14.61 -8.34 2.13
CA ASN A 4 -15.48 -7.46 2.89
C ASN A 4 -14.55 -6.46 3.59
N SER A 5 -14.68 -5.18 3.26
CA SER A 5 -13.87 -4.11 3.83
C SER A 5 -14.05 -4.13 5.35
N LEU A 6 -13.11 -4.73 6.06
CA LEU A 6 -13.21 -4.90 7.50
C LEU A 6 -12.77 -3.61 8.17
N PRO A 7 -13.53 -3.11 9.16
CA PRO A 7 -13.12 -1.93 9.90
C PRO A 7 -11.80 -2.22 10.62
N ALA A 8 -10.82 -1.35 10.42
CA ALA A 8 -9.52 -1.38 11.05
C ALA A 8 -9.41 -0.25 12.07
N GLU A 9 -9.04 -0.59 13.31
CA GLU A 9 -8.68 0.36 14.36
C GLU A 9 -7.17 0.57 14.33
N ILE A 10 -6.72 1.81 14.13
CA ILE A 10 -5.30 2.15 14.05
C ILE A 10 -4.83 2.67 15.41
N ILE A 11 -3.84 2.00 15.99
CA ILE A 11 -3.37 2.24 17.36
C ILE A 11 -1.88 2.54 17.30
N LEU A 12 -1.46 3.73 17.74
CA LEU A 12 -0.05 4.02 17.97
C LEU A 12 0.47 3.10 19.09
N SER A 13 1.60 2.44 18.87
CA SER A 13 2.14 1.47 19.83
C SER A 13 2.68 2.15 21.09
N HIS A 14 3.42 3.24 20.94
CA HIS A 14 4.02 4.01 22.04
C HIS A 14 4.09 5.53 21.73
N PRO A 15 3.59 6.40 22.63
CA PRO A 15 2.65 6.05 23.70
C PRO A 15 1.36 5.48 23.11
N ARG A 16 0.71 4.55 23.82
CA ARG A 16 -0.46 3.85 23.28
C ARG A 16 -1.64 4.81 23.10
N SER A 17 -2.06 5.05 21.87
CA SER A 17 -3.21 5.93 21.57
C SER A 17 -3.95 5.47 20.31
N ILE A 18 -5.25 5.75 20.24
CA ILE A 18 -6.06 5.46 19.05
C ILE A 18 -5.91 6.63 18.07
N LEU A 19 -5.44 6.34 16.85
CA LEU A 19 -5.27 7.34 15.81
C LEU A 19 -6.55 7.54 14.98
N GLY A 20 -7.34 6.47 14.84
CA GLY A 20 -8.64 6.48 14.16
C GLY A 20 -9.11 5.10 13.73
N HIS A 21 -10.18 5.11 12.93
CA HIS A 21 -10.75 3.94 12.28
C HIS A 21 -10.70 4.13 10.76
N LEU A 22 -10.22 3.11 10.04
CA LEU A 22 -10.14 3.10 8.58
C LEU A 22 -10.87 1.87 8.03
N SER A 23 -11.56 2.05 6.91
CA SER A 23 -12.00 0.91 6.10
C SER A 23 -10.88 0.60 5.12
N LEU A 24 -10.21 -0.54 5.29
CA LEU A 24 -9.13 -0.95 4.40
C LEU A 24 -9.69 -1.92 3.37
N ASP A 25 -9.43 -1.63 2.10
CA ASP A 25 -9.69 -2.49 0.94
C ASP A 25 -8.62 -3.59 0.78
N TRP A 26 -7.61 -3.59 1.67
CA TRP A 26 -6.48 -4.51 1.66
C TRP A 26 -6.15 -5.02 3.07
N ASN A 27 -5.29 -6.03 3.13
CA ASN A 27 -4.97 -6.72 4.38
C ASN A 27 -3.51 -6.47 4.80
N PRO A 28 -3.22 -5.36 5.48
CA PRO A 28 -1.85 -4.99 5.86
C PRO A 28 -1.18 -6.03 6.74
N GLN A 29 0.03 -6.44 6.36
CA GLN A 29 0.88 -7.30 7.17
C GLN A 29 1.83 -6.46 8.04
N PRO A 30 2.36 -7.03 9.13
CA PRO A 30 3.50 -6.43 9.83
C PRO A 30 4.62 -6.08 8.84
N GLY A 31 5.20 -4.88 8.99
CA GLY A 31 6.18 -4.31 8.06
C GLY A 31 5.59 -3.41 6.98
N ALA A 32 4.29 -3.53 6.69
CA ALA A 32 3.61 -2.66 5.73
C ALA A 32 3.52 -1.21 6.25
N TYR A 33 3.34 -0.26 5.34
CA TYR A 33 3.22 1.15 5.66
C TYR A 33 1.80 1.67 5.37
N LEU A 34 1.35 2.60 6.20
CA LEU A 34 0.05 3.23 6.11
C LEU A 34 0.23 4.75 6.19
N GLU A 35 -0.57 5.50 5.45
CA GLU A 35 -0.71 6.93 5.68
C GLU A 35 -2.00 7.21 6.48
N VAL A 36 -1.87 7.96 7.58
CA VAL A 36 -3.01 8.39 8.40
C VAL A 36 -2.87 9.88 8.65
N LYS A 37 -3.81 10.68 8.13
CA LYS A 37 -3.83 12.15 8.28
C LYS A 37 -2.52 12.82 7.81
N GLY A 38 -1.95 12.37 6.68
CA GLY A 38 -0.71 12.90 6.12
C GLY A 38 0.56 12.48 6.85
N GLN A 39 0.48 11.55 7.79
CA GLN A 39 1.63 10.98 8.48
C GLN A 39 1.78 9.49 8.16
N THR A 40 3.01 9.08 7.86
CA THR A 40 3.35 7.68 7.60
C THR A 40 3.59 6.92 8.88
N TYR A 41 3.07 5.69 8.92
CA TYR A 41 3.23 4.74 10.01
C TYR A 41 3.58 3.36 9.47
N ARG A 42 4.46 2.65 10.18
CA ARG A 42 4.77 1.25 9.93
C ARG A 42 3.90 0.35 10.81
N VAL A 43 3.29 -0.66 10.23
CA VAL A 43 2.56 -1.71 10.97
C VAL A 43 3.56 -2.59 11.71
N LEU A 44 3.41 -2.67 13.03
CA LEU A 44 4.20 -3.56 13.87
C LEU A 44 3.46 -4.86 14.18
N GLU A 45 2.16 -4.76 14.44
CA GLU A 45 1.34 -5.91 14.81
C GLU A 45 -0.07 -5.77 14.23
N ARG A 46 -0.64 -6.91 13.83
CA ARG A 46 -2.03 -7.02 13.41
C ARG A 46 -2.76 -8.00 14.31
N ARG A 47 -3.78 -7.52 15.02
CA ARG A 47 -4.65 -8.35 15.86
C ARG A 47 -6.04 -8.47 15.26
N HIS A 48 -6.52 -9.70 15.11
CA HIS A 48 -7.93 -9.95 14.83
C HIS A 48 -8.76 -9.76 16.10
N ARG A 49 -9.93 -9.13 15.98
CA ARG A 49 -10.95 -9.12 17.02
C ARG A 49 -12.17 -9.89 16.54
N TYR A 50 -12.40 -11.03 17.16
CA TYR A 50 -13.56 -11.88 16.90
C TYR A 50 -14.69 -11.56 17.87
N MET A 51 -15.93 -11.79 17.42
CA MET A 51 -17.14 -11.67 18.23
C MET A 51 -17.99 -12.92 18.03
N LEU A 52 -18.58 -13.44 19.11
CA LEU A 52 -19.53 -14.55 19.05
C LEU A 52 -20.89 -14.01 18.57
N ARG A 53 -21.38 -14.50 17.42
CA ARG A 53 -22.70 -14.18 16.87
C ARG A 53 -23.39 -15.45 16.41
N SER A 54 -24.62 -15.67 16.89
CA SER A 54 -25.44 -16.84 16.54
C SER A 54 -24.66 -18.17 16.65
N GLY A 55 -23.95 -18.37 17.76
CA GLY A 55 -23.17 -19.58 18.02
C GLY A 55 -21.86 -19.73 17.25
N ARG A 56 -21.42 -18.73 16.48
CA ARG A 56 -20.16 -18.78 15.71
C ARG A 56 -19.29 -17.56 15.97
N TYR A 57 -17.98 -17.76 16.08
CA TYR A 57 -17.02 -16.65 16.11
C TYR A 57 -16.85 -16.07 14.72
N GLN A 58 -17.12 -14.76 14.59
CA GLN A 58 -17.00 -14.02 13.35
C GLN A 58 -15.96 -12.91 13.53
N LEU A 59 -15.15 -12.67 12.49
CA LEU A 59 -14.21 -11.56 12.50
C LEU A 59 -15.00 -10.24 12.50
N HIS A 60 -14.88 -9.48 13.58
CA HIS A 60 -15.65 -8.27 13.79
C HIS A 60 -14.87 -7.03 13.36
N LYS A 61 -13.59 -6.97 13.69
CA LYS A 61 -12.67 -5.90 13.26
C LYS A 61 -11.22 -6.35 13.35
N ILE A 62 -10.33 -5.59 12.73
CA ILE A 62 -8.88 -5.73 12.94
C ILE A 62 -8.34 -4.54 13.71
N ALA A 63 -7.29 -4.76 14.49
CA ALA A 63 -6.53 -3.71 15.17
C ALA A 63 -5.10 -3.74 14.65
N LEU A 64 -4.64 -2.60 14.13
CA LEU A 64 -3.29 -2.42 13.65
C LEU A 64 -2.52 -1.58 14.65
N TYR A 65 -1.47 -2.16 15.22
CA TYR A 65 -0.53 -1.44 16.08
C TYR A 65 0.59 -0.92 15.20
N VAL A 66 0.79 0.38 15.26
CA VAL A 66 1.64 1.09 14.31
C VAL A 66 2.65 1.97 15.03
N GLN A 67 3.73 2.29 14.35
CA GLN A 67 4.75 3.20 14.82
C GLN A 67 4.97 4.30 13.77
N LYS A 68 5.08 5.55 14.23
CA LYS A 68 5.42 6.67 13.37
C LYS A 68 6.79 6.43 12.73
N CYS A 69 6.90 6.66 11.43
CA CYS A 69 8.14 6.48 10.69
C CYS A 69 8.19 7.49 9.54
N ASP A 70 9.40 7.88 9.14
CA ASP A 70 9.61 8.58 7.87
C ASP A 70 9.38 7.61 6.72
N VAL A 71 9.00 8.13 5.56
CA VAL A 71 8.82 7.30 4.36
C VAL A 71 10.19 6.72 3.97
N PRO A 72 10.33 5.39 3.86
CA PRO A 72 11.58 4.80 3.40
C PRO A 72 11.96 5.29 2.00
N ALA A 73 13.24 5.54 1.76
CA ALA A 73 13.72 6.04 0.45
C ALA A 73 13.46 5.08 -0.73
N GLU A 74 13.21 3.80 -0.43
CA GLU A 74 13.04 2.74 -1.44
C GLU A 74 11.60 2.24 -1.56
N VAL A 75 10.61 3.04 -1.18
CA VAL A 75 9.19 2.73 -1.42
C VAL A 75 8.52 3.79 -2.28
N SER A 76 7.58 3.35 -3.10
CA SER A 76 6.73 4.20 -3.92
C SER A 76 5.27 4.03 -3.50
N LEU A 77 4.49 5.11 -3.58
CA LEU A 77 3.05 5.05 -3.34
C LEU A 77 2.33 4.66 -4.65
N LEU A 78 1.57 3.56 -4.61
CA LEU A 78 0.76 3.05 -5.71
C LEU A 78 -0.63 2.71 -5.19
N ASP A 79 -1.67 3.36 -5.73
CA ASP A 79 -3.07 3.13 -5.35
C ASP A 79 -3.32 3.14 -3.84
N GLY A 80 -2.67 4.07 -3.12
CA GLY A 80 -2.77 4.20 -1.66
C GLY A 80 -1.97 3.18 -0.85
N ARG A 81 -1.12 2.38 -1.50
CA ARG A 81 -0.27 1.36 -0.87
C ARG A 81 1.20 1.64 -1.13
N TRP A 82 2.03 1.39 -0.13
CA TRP A 82 3.47 1.54 -0.26
C TRP A 82 4.08 0.24 -0.79
N VAL A 83 4.64 0.29 -1.99
CA VAL A 83 5.31 -0.85 -2.63
C VAL A 83 6.81 -0.64 -2.64
N ILE A 84 7.58 -1.73 -2.59
CA ILE A 84 9.04 -1.65 -2.61
C ILE A 84 9.52 -1.34 -4.03
N GLY A 85 10.45 -0.40 -4.14
CA GLY A 85 11.11 0.00 -5.37
C GLY A 85 10.40 1.10 -6.15
N ASP A 86 10.95 1.40 -7.31
CA ASP A 86 10.45 2.43 -8.22
C ASP A 86 9.30 1.86 -9.07
N ILE A 87 8.12 2.48 -8.98
CA ILE A 87 6.93 2.08 -9.75
C ILE A 87 7.01 2.43 -11.23
N THR A 88 7.96 3.27 -11.63
CA THR A 88 8.27 3.54 -13.04
C THR A 88 9.13 2.44 -13.67
N CYS A 89 9.61 1.46 -12.90
CA CYS A 89 10.26 0.28 -13.46
C CYS A 89 9.22 -0.73 -13.97
N SER A 90 9.32 -1.14 -15.23
CA SER A 90 8.46 -2.13 -15.88
C SER A 90 8.49 -3.51 -15.19
N TYR A 91 9.58 -3.81 -14.47
CA TYR A 91 9.74 -5.06 -13.73
C TYR A 91 9.30 -4.96 -12.27
N ASN A 92 8.87 -3.79 -11.79
CA ASN A 92 8.41 -3.64 -10.41
C ASN A 92 7.26 -4.62 -10.14
N ALA A 93 7.37 -5.39 -9.06
CA ALA A 93 6.38 -6.40 -8.70
C ALA A 93 5.10 -5.80 -8.09
N ARG A 94 5.06 -4.47 -7.90
CA ARG A 94 3.98 -3.73 -7.25
C ARG A 94 3.58 -4.36 -5.91
N SER A 95 4.61 -4.78 -5.16
CA SER A 95 4.47 -5.58 -3.94
C SER A 95 5.11 -4.89 -2.75
N GLU A 96 4.50 -5.04 -1.58
CA GLU A 96 5.00 -4.57 -0.29
C GLU A 96 6.20 -5.38 0.22
N LEU A 97 6.42 -6.57 -0.34
CA LEU A 97 7.40 -7.53 0.18
C LEU A 97 8.58 -7.75 -0.77
N ILE A 98 8.37 -7.58 -2.08
CA ILE A 98 9.36 -7.89 -3.10
C ILE A 98 9.41 -6.74 -4.10
N ARG A 99 10.62 -6.29 -4.42
CA ARG A 99 10.88 -5.23 -5.40
C ARG A 99 10.56 -5.67 -6.84
N CYS A 100 11.22 -6.72 -7.29
CA CYS A 100 11.01 -7.37 -8.58
C CYS A 100 11.61 -8.78 -8.55
N ALA A 101 11.26 -9.63 -9.52
CA ALA A 101 11.82 -10.97 -9.63
C ALA A 101 13.30 -10.98 -10.08
N ILE A 102 13.71 -9.97 -10.86
CA ILE A 102 15.02 -9.92 -11.50
C ILE A 102 16.12 -9.46 -10.54
N ASN A 103 15.83 -8.43 -9.74
CA ASN A 103 16.77 -7.86 -8.77
C ASN A 103 16.04 -7.57 -7.44
N PRO A 104 15.69 -8.63 -6.68
CA PRO A 104 14.90 -8.47 -5.45
C PRO A 104 15.62 -7.67 -4.37
N SER A 105 16.95 -7.73 -4.32
CA SER A 105 17.78 -7.15 -3.25
C SER A 105 18.42 -5.81 -3.57
N GLY A 106 18.59 -5.45 -4.85
CA GLY A 106 19.29 -4.24 -5.26
C GLY A 106 18.36 -3.04 -5.50
N PRO A 107 18.84 -1.80 -5.32
CA PRO A 107 18.05 -0.61 -5.58
C PRO A 107 17.83 -0.41 -7.09
N CYS A 108 16.79 0.35 -7.44
CA CYS A 108 16.40 0.57 -8.84
C CYS A 108 17.37 1.49 -9.61
N ASP A 109 17.97 2.46 -8.92
CA ASP A 109 18.86 3.49 -9.48
C ASP A 109 20.15 2.94 -10.12
N ARG A 110 20.64 1.79 -9.64
CA ARG A 110 21.85 1.11 -10.11
C ARG A 110 21.56 -0.25 -10.76
N CYS A 111 20.30 -0.53 -11.05
CA CYS A 111 19.89 -1.81 -11.62
C CYS A 111 20.15 -1.84 -13.13
N VAL A 112 20.99 -2.76 -13.60
CA VAL A 112 21.28 -2.96 -15.04
C VAL A 112 20.06 -3.42 -15.85
N HIS A 113 19.02 -3.93 -15.18
CA HIS A 113 17.77 -4.37 -15.78
C HIS A 113 16.65 -3.33 -15.70
N TYR A 114 16.94 -2.12 -15.22
CA TYR A 114 15.93 -1.08 -15.12
C TYR A 114 15.37 -0.72 -16.51
N LEU A 115 14.05 -0.76 -16.63
CA LEU A 115 13.32 -0.38 -17.84
C LEU A 115 12.16 0.55 -17.47
N SER A 116 12.24 1.82 -17.88
CA SER A 116 11.18 2.78 -17.57
C SER A 116 9.89 2.43 -18.32
N SER A 117 8.79 2.29 -17.58
CA SER A 117 7.43 2.25 -18.12
C SER A 117 7.03 3.68 -18.47
N SER A 118 7.46 4.17 -19.62
CA SER A 118 6.92 5.40 -20.18
C SER A 118 5.41 5.20 -20.36
N SER A 119 4.62 5.88 -19.54
CA SER A 119 3.18 5.95 -19.72
C SER A 119 2.91 6.67 -21.03
N SER A 120 2.52 5.89 -22.06
CA SER A 120 1.98 6.39 -23.32
C SER A 120 0.81 7.32 -23.02
N THR A 121 1.09 8.63 -22.94
CA THR A 121 0.05 9.64 -22.91
C THR A 121 -0.62 9.62 -24.28
N SER A 122 -1.89 9.25 -24.30
CA SER A 122 -2.73 9.23 -25.50
C SER A 122 -2.65 10.57 -26.22
N LEU A 123 -2.01 10.59 -27.40
CA LEU A 123 -2.21 11.63 -28.40
C LEU A 123 -3.65 11.49 -28.91
N HIS A 124 -4.58 12.17 -28.26
CA HIS A 124 -5.86 12.50 -28.86
C HIS A 124 -5.59 13.68 -29.81
N MET A 125 -5.14 13.39 -31.04
CA MET A 125 -5.16 14.36 -32.14
C MET A 125 -6.64 14.60 -32.50
N GLY A 126 -7.24 15.60 -31.86
CA GLY A 126 -8.40 16.29 -32.41
C GLY A 126 -7.91 17.22 -33.51
N THR A 127 -7.91 16.76 -34.76
CA THR A 127 -7.81 17.68 -35.90
C THR A 127 -9.19 18.22 -36.17
N SER A 128 -9.42 19.46 -35.73
CA SER A 128 -10.53 20.30 -36.13
C SER A 128 -10.62 20.36 -37.66
N HIS A 129 -11.84 20.20 -38.15
CA HIS A 129 -12.26 20.51 -39.50
C HIS A 129 -11.91 21.96 -39.87
N GLU A 130 -11.28 22.16 -41.02
CA GLU A 130 -11.34 23.40 -41.80
C GLU A 130 -11.57 23.09 -43.29
N HIS A 131 -12.62 23.71 -43.83
CA HIS A 131 -12.90 24.13 -45.21
C HIS A 131 -12.88 23.13 -46.38
N SER A 132 -14.07 22.88 -46.94
CA SER A 132 -14.55 23.55 -48.18
C SER A 132 -16.05 23.33 -48.38
#